data_AF-A0A8B7Z9S6-F1
#
_entry.id   AF-A0A8B7Z9S6-F1
#
_cell.length_a   1.000
_cell.length_b   1.000
_cell.length_c   1.000
_cell.angle_alpha   90.00
_cell.angle_beta   90.00
_cell.angle_gamma   90.00
#
_symmetry.space_group_name_H-M   'P 1'
#
loop_
_entity.id
_entity.type
_entity.pdbx_description
1 polymer ?
#
loop_
_entity_poly.entity_id
_entity_poly.type
_entity_poly.pdbx_seq_one_letter_code
_entity_poly.pdbx_strand_id
1 'polypeptide(L)'
;MAPLASGGQFTNLCSRVRLPDDVSMGFAIDGLLKVPLTRLDVFNSHLQGLSRFDESKLPKQVTLSYYLSATRNNTITLHHAAFTKEQDPTRYTFWSFSWVCVMLFEGGILPFESC
;
A
#
# COMPACT_ATOMS: atom_id res chain seq x y z
N MET A 1 20.80 -4.82 -8.68
CA MET A 1 21.16 -4.85 -7.24
C MET A 1 22.00 -6.05 -6.80
N ALA A 2 22.21 -7.08 -7.64
CA ALA A 2 22.87 -8.32 -7.25
C ALA A 2 24.16 -8.15 -6.40
N PRO A 3 25.17 -7.33 -6.74
CA PRO A 3 26.39 -7.24 -5.91
C PRO A 3 26.20 -6.63 -4.51
N LEU A 4 25.13 -5.85 -4.28
CA LEU A 4 24.82 -5.24 -2.98
C LEU A 4 23.80 -6.04 -2.17
N ALA A 5 23.00 -6.89 -2.82
CA ALA A 5 21.90 -7.58 -2.18
C ALA A 5 22.03 -9.11 -2.13
N SER A 6 22.96 -9.70 -2.91
CA SER A 6 23.16 -11.15 -2.93
C SER A 6 24.12 -11.62 -1.83
N GLY A 7 24.10 -12.93 -1.54
CA GLY A 7 25.09 -13.57 -0.67
C GLY A 7 25.14 -13.06 0.77
N GLY A 8 24.03 -12.55 1.30
CA GLY A 8 23.97 -11.98 2.67
C GLY A 8 24.53 -10.56 2.80
N GLN A 9 24.95 -9.93 1.69
CA GLN A 9 25.49 -8.57 1.71
C GLN A 9 24.44 -7.52 2.10
N PHE A 10 23.17 -7.75 1.78
CA PHE A 10 22.11 -6.85 2.23
C PHE A 10 21.98 -6.85 3.76
N THR A 11 22.01 -8.02 4.40
CA THR A 11 21.98 -8.14 5.86
C THR A 11 23.18 -7.45 6.51
N ASN A 12 24.37 -7.57 5.90
CA ASN A 12 25.57 -6.86 6.33
C ASN A 12 25.44 -5.34 6.17
N LEU A 13 24.76 -4.87 5.12
CA LEU A 13 24.47 -3.47 4.93
C LEU A 13 23.49 -2.96 6.01
N CYS A 14 22.37 -3.65 6.24
CA CYS A 14 21.42 -3.30 7.28
C CYS A 14 22.07 -3.27 8.67
N SER A 15 22.94 -4.22 8.99
CA SER A 15 23.62 -4.27 10.30
C SER A 15 24.62 -3.12 10.51
N ARG A 16 25.25 -2.64 9.44
CA ARG A 16 26.16 -1.48 9.47
C ARG A 16 25.41 -0.16 9.56
N VAL A 17 24.36 -0.01 8.74
CA VAL A 17 23.57 1.23 8.66
C VAL A 17 22.67 1.39 9.88
N ARG A 18 22.23 0.28 10.50
CA ARG A 18 21.37 0.25 11.68
C ARG A 18 20.06 1.05 11.50
N LEU A 19 19.56 1.08 10.26
CA LEU A 19 18.25 1.61 9.91
C LEU A 19 17.33 0.44 9.55
N PRO A 20 15.99 0.65 9.61
CA PRO A 20 15.02 -0.32 9.12
C PRO A 20 15.29 -0.74 7.67
N ASP A 21 14.82 -1.93 7.27
CA ASP A 21 15.16 -2.54 5.99
C ASP A 21 14.72 -1.71 4.78
N ASP A 22 13.56 -1.06 4.85
CA ASP A 22 13.03 -0.17 3.81
C ASP A 22 13.91 1.07 3.60
N VAL A 23 14.38 1.69 4.69
CA VAL A 23 15.32 2.81 4.67
C VAL A 23 16.69 2.36 4.15
N SER A 24 17.16 1.18 4.59
CA SER A 24 18.43 0.60 4.14
C SER A 24 18.41 0.28 2.64
N MET A 25 17.29 -0.22 2.11
CA MET A 25 17.08 -0.41 0.68
C MET A 25 17.12 0.91 -0.08
N GLY A 26 16.42 1.94 0.41
CA GLY A 26 16.43 3.28 -0.19
C GLY A 26 17.84 3.86 -0.25
N PHE A 27 18.60 3.74 0.85
CA PHE A 27 20.00 4.14 0.93
C PHE A 27 20.90 3.35 -0.04
N ALA A 28 20.66 2.05 -0.23
CA ALA A 28 21.42 1.26 -1.19
C ALA A 28 21.19 1.73 -2.63
N ILE A 29 19.96 2.08 -3.00
CA ILE A 29 19.60 2.46 -4.37
C ILE A 29 20.02 3.91 -4.66
N ASP A 30 19.57 4.86 -3.85
CA ASP A 30 19.82 6.29 -4.08
C ASP A 30 21.21 6.71 -3.58
N GLY A 31 21.60 6.23 -2.40
CA GLY A 31 22.87 6.58 -1.76
C GLY A 31 24.08 5.91 -2.43
N LEU A 32 24.06 4.57 -2.59
CA LEU A 32 25.20 3.80 -3.12
C LEU A 32 25.18 3.65 -4.64
N LEU A 33 24.03 3.29 -5.22
CA LEU A 33 23.90 3.06 -6.66
C LEU A 33 23.61 4.33 -7.47
N LYS A 34 23.32 5.46 -6.81
CA LYS A 34 23.02 6.75 -7.44
C LYS A 34 21.86 6.68 -8.46
N VAL A 35 20.90 5.79 -8.21
CA VAL A 35 19.68 5.68 -9.01
C VAL A 35 18.58 6.45 -8.28
N PRO A 36 18.01 7.50 -8.89
CA PRO A 36 17.00 8.31 -8.22
C PRO A 36 15.73 7.51 -8.00
N LEU A 37 15.22 7.56 -6.78
CA LEU A 37 13.92 6.96 -6.43
C LEU A 37 12.79 7.85 -6.96
N THR A 38 11.85 7.25 -7.69
CA THR A 38 10.67 7.96 -8.18
C THR A 38 9.57 7.93 -7.11
N ARG A 39 9.08 9.12 -6.73
CA ARG A 39 7.94 9.24 -5.84
C ARG A 39 6.65 8.98 -6.63
N LEU A 40 5.85 8.04 -6.14
CA LEU A 40 4.57 7.68 -6.73
C LEU A 40 3.47 7.82 -5.67
N ASP A 41 2.46 8.65 -5.94
CA ASP A 41 1.36 8.91 -5.01
C ASP A 41 0.26 7.83 -5.03
N VAL A 42 0.53 6.69 -5.69
CA VAL A 42 -0.38 5.52 -5.76
C VAL A 42 -0.08 4.45 -4.70
N PHE A 43 0.99 4.64 -3.92
CA PHE A 43 1.39 3.75 -2.83
C PHE A 43 1.08 4.38 -1.47
N ASN A 44 0.12 3.80 -0.73
CA ASN A 44 -0.36 4.38 0.52
C ASN A 44 -0.13 3.42 1.69
N SER A 45 0.62 3.90 2.69
CA SER A 45 0.90 3.18 3.93
C SER A 45 -0.02 3.64 5.06
N HIS A 46 -0.22 2.79 6.07
CA HIS A 46 -0.94 3.11 7.31
C HIS A 46 -0.21 4.12 8.19
N LEU A 47 0.99 4.56 7.80
CA LEU A 47 1.69 5.69 8.42
C LEU A 47 1.18 7.04 7.88
N GLN A 48 0.38 7.05 6.82
CA GLN A 48 -0.28 8.24 6.28
C GLN A 48 -1.68 8.40 6.88
N GLY A 49 -2.26 9.61 6.90
CA GLY A 49 -3.61 9.83 7.43
C GLY A 49 -4.73 9.32 6.52
N LEU A 50 -4.98 8.01 6.50
CA LEU A 50 -5.92 7.34 5.59
C LEU A 50 -7.37 7.77 5.78
N SER A 51 -7.73 8.26 6.96
CA SER A 51 -9.09 8.77 7.23
C SER A 51 -9.47 9.98 6.38
N ARG A 52 -8.47 10.71 5.85
CA ARG A 52 -8.64 11.88 4.96
C ARG A 52 -8.47 11.52 3.48
N PHE A 53 -8.30 10.23 3.18
CA PHE A 53 -8.11 9.78 1.81
C PHE A 53 -9.40 10.00 1.00
N ASP A 54 -9.24 10.49 -0.22
CA ASP A 54 -10.35 10.76 -1.14
C ASP A 54 -10.82 9.45 -1.79
N GLU A 55 -12.04 9.03 -1.47
CA GLU A 55 -12.67 7.80 -1.98
C GLU A 55 -12.67 7.74 -3.52
N SER A 56 -12.75 8.88 -4.21
CA SER A 56 -12.74 8.93 -5.69
C SER A 56 -11.41 8.50 -6.31
N LYS A 57 -10.31 8.60 -5.54
CA LYS A 57 -8.96 8.21 -5.98
C LYS A 57 -8.65 6.75 -5.69
N LEU A 58 -9.47 6.09 -4.88
CA LEU A 58 -9.27 4.72 -4.41
C LEU A 58 -9.10 3.70 -5.55
N PRO A 59 -9.84 3.75 -6.67
CA PRO A 59 -9.67 2.81 -7.78
C PRO A 59 -8.31 2.94 -8.48
N LYS A 60 -7.65 4.10 -8.37
CA LYS A 60 -6.35 4.39 -8.99
C LYS A 60 -5.16 4.06 -8.09
N GLN A 61 -5.41 3.67 -6.84
CA GLN A 61 -4.34 3.36 -5.88
C GLN A 61 -3.85 1.93 -6.05
N VAL A 62 -2.54 1.73 -6.15
CA VAL A 62 -1.93 0.40 -6.31
C VAL A 62 -1.82 -0.31 -4.97
N THR A 63 -1.48 0.43 -3.90
CA THR A 63 -1.45 -0.14 -2.56
C THR A 63 -2.22 0.72 -1.58
N LEU A 64 -2.90 0.01 -0.69
CA LEU A 64 -3.52 0.54 0.51
C LEU A 64 -3.03 -0.28 1.69
N SER A 65 -3.00 0.31 2.88
CA SER A 65 -2.69 -0.40 4.12
C SER A 65 -3.69 0.05 5.18
N TYR A 66 -3.69 -0.59 6.35
CA TYR A 66 -4.52 -0.20 7.48
C TYR A 66 -3.75 -0.39 8.77
N TYR A 67 -4.18 0.31 9.81
CA TYR A 67 -3.73 0.06 11.17
C TYR A 67 -4.94 0.06 12.11
N LEU A 68 -5.07 -1.00 12.90
CA LEU A 68 -6.10 -1.14 13.92
C LEU A 68 -5.43 -1.28 15.28
N SER A 69 -5.88 -0.50 16.25
CA SER A 69 -5.43 -0.56 17.63
C SER A 69 -6.57 -0.15 18.56
N ALA A 70 -6.53 -0.60 19.81
CA ALA A 70 -7.60 -0.34 20.78
C ALA A 70 -7.90 1.16 20.97
N THR A 71 -6.90 2.02 20.79
CA THR A 71 -7.02 3.47 21.02
C THR A 71 -7.14 4.27 19.73
N ARG A 72 -6.57 3.78 18.63
CA ARG A 72 -6.49 4.52 17.35
C ARG A 72 -6.56 3.57 16.18
N ASN A 73 -7.50 3.87 15.28
CA ASN A 73 -7.63 3.19 14.00
C ASN A 73 -7.25 4.17 12.89
N ASN A 74 -6.44 3.70 11.96
CA ASN A 74 -6.10 4.41 10.74
C ASN A 74 -6.53 3.55 9.55
N THR A 75 -7.74 3.83 9.10
CA THR A 75 -8.39 3.16 7.98
C THR A 75 -8.99 4.21 7.07
N ILE A 76 -9.26 3.83 5.82
CA ILE A 76 -9.97 4.70 4.88
C ILE A 76 -11.41 4.93 5.34
N THR A 77 -11.90 6.14 5.08
CA THR A 77 -13.31 6.47 5.27
C THR A 77 -14.02 6.25 3.94
N LEU A 78 -15.01 5.35 3.93
CA LEU A 78 -15.85 5.06 2.77
C LEU A 78 -17.26 5.51 3.09
N HIS A 79 -17.82 6.40 2.29
CA HIS A 79 -19.19 6.88 2.47
C HIS A 79 -20.21 5.88 1.91
N HIS A 80 -19.86 5.15 0.85
CA HIS A 80 -20.74 4.20 0.17
C HIS A 80 -20.22 2.76 0.33
N ALA A 81 -19.97 2.33 1.57
CA ALA A 81 -19.49 0.98 1.86
C ALA A 81 -20.62 -0.04 1.89
N ALA A 82 -20.44 -1.18 1.23
CA ALA A 82 -21.35 -2.33 1.31
C ALA A 82 -21.33 -3.02 2.69
N PHE A 83 -20.24 -2.84 3.47
CA PHE A 83 -20.04 -3.47 4.77
C PHE A 83 -19.87 -2.43 5.90
N THR A 84 -20.46 -2.72 7.06
CA THR A 84 -20.32 -1.84 8.25
C THR A 84 -18.93 -1.98 8.88
N LYS A 85 -18.54 -1.08 9.80
CA LYS A 85 -17.21 -1.12 10.46
C LYS A 85 -17.01 -2.36 11.33
N GLU A 86 -18.10 -2.95 11.79
CA GLU A 86 -18.12 -4.15 12.60
C GLU A 86 -17.88 -5.40 11.74
N GLN A 87 -18.38 -5.39 10.49
CA GLN A 87 -18.22 -6.49 9.54
C GLN A 87 -16.86 -6.48 8.84
N ASP A 88 -16.35 -5.29 8.49
CA ASP A 88 -15.05 -5.13 7.81
C ASP A 88 -14.21 -4.01 8.46
N PRO A 89 -13.66 -4.23 9.67
CA PRO A 89 -12.95 -3.18 10.40
C PRO A 89 -11.70 -2.68 9.66
N THR A 90 -11.11 -3.50 8.79
CA THR A 90 -9.91 -3.17 8.00
C THR A 90 -10.23 -2.47 6.68
N ARG A 91 -11.48 -2.54 6.20
CA ARG A 91 -11.93 -2.04 4.89
C ARG A 91 -11.23 -2.71 3.70
N TYR A 92 -10.55 -3.81 3.95
CA TYR A 92 -9.76 -4.51 2.94
C TYR A 92 -10.62 -5.40 2.06
N THR A 93 -11.67 -5.96 2.65
CA THR A 93 -12.57 -6.90 1.96
C THR A 93 -13.35 -6.16 0.89
N PHE A 94 -13.89 -4.99 1.25
CA PHE A 94 -14.52 -4.09 0.27
C PHE A 94 -13.54 -3.61 -0.80
N TRP A 95 -12.34 -3.18 -0.41
CA TRP A 95 -11.35 -2.66 -1.37
C TRP A 95 -10.91 -3.72 -2.36
N SER A 96 -10.58 -4.94 -1.90
CA SER A 96 -10.20 -6.06 -2.75
C SER A 96 -11.33 -6.42 -3.72
N PHE A 97 -12.57 -6.48 -3.24
CA PHE A 97 -13.72 -6.79 -4.09
C PHE A 97 -13.99 -5.69 -5.13
N SER A 98 -13.89 -4.42 -4.72
CA SER A 98 -14.01 -3.26 -5.61
C SER A 98 -12.90 -3.23 -6.66
N TRP A 99 -11.65 -3.50 -6.29
CA TRP A 99 -10.52 -3.58 -7.22
C TRP A 99 -10.67 -4.73 -8.22
N VAL A 100 -11.09 -5.90 -7.76
CA VAL A 100 -11.42 -7.03 -8.64
C VAL A 100 -12.55 -6.65 -9.59
N CYS A 101 -13.59 -5.99 -9.10
CA CYS A 101 -14.72 -5.57 -9.93
C CYS A 101 -14.31 -4.50 -10.97
N VAL A 102 -13.47 -3.52 -10.58
CA VAL A 102 -12.92 -2.50 -11.49
C VAL A 102 -12.03 -3.15 -12.55
N MET A 103 -11.13 -4.07 -12.16
CA MET A 103 -10.28 -4.80 -13.11
C MET A 103 -11.09 -5.69 -14.05
N LEU A 104 -12.14 -6.34 -13.55
CA LEU A 104 -13.04 -7.16 -14.36
C LEU A 104 -13.94 -6.31 -15.26
N PHE A 105 -14.33 -5.11 -14.84
CA PHE A 105 -15.15 -4.18 -15.62
C PHE A 105 -14.33 -3.51 -16.75
N GLU A 106 -13.14 -2.97 -16.45
CA GLU A 106 -12.24 -2.45 -17.49
C GLU A 106 -11.72 -3.56 -18.42
N GLY A 107 -11.64 -4.80 -17.92
CA GLY A 107 -11.37 -5.99 -18.72
C GLY A 107 -12.57 -6.51 -19.52
N GLY A 108 -13.78 -5.93 -19.38
CA GLY A 108 -14.99 -6.31 -20.12
C GLY A 108 -15.64 -7.64 -19.69
N ILE A 109 -15.34 -8.14 -18.50
CA ILE A 109 -15.72 -9.49 -18.03
C ILE A 109 -17.02 -9.48 -17.20
N LEU A 110 -17.40 -8.38 -16.55
CA LEU A 110 -18.63 -8.28 -15.73
C LEU A 110 -19.48 -7.03 -16.05
N PRO A 111 -20.82 -7.14 -16.11
CA PRO A 111 -21.73 -6.00 -16.22
C PRO A 111 -21.87 -5.24 -14.88
N PHE A 112 -22.11 -3.93 -14.98
CA PHE A 112 -22.12 -2.94 -13.89
C PHE A 112 -23.10 -3.27 -12.74
N GLU A 113 -24.14 -4.07 -12.96
CA GLU A 113 -25.18 -4.36 -11.96
C GLU A 113 -24.88 -5.54 -11.02
N SER A 114 -23.70 -6.16 -11.13
CA SER A 114 -23.31 -7.32 -10.29
C SER A 114 -22.35 -6.98 -9.14
N CYS A 115 -22.00 -5.70 -8.98
CA CYS A 115 -21.38 -5.08 -7.81
C CYS A 115 -22.31 -3.94 -7.33
#